data_AF-T0K491-F1
#
_entry.id   AF-T0K491-F1
#
_cell.length_a   1.000
_cell.length_b   1.000
_cell.length_c   1.000
_cell.angle_alpha   90.00
_cell.angle_beta   90.00
_cell.angle_gamma   90.00
#
_symmetry.space_group_name_H-M   'P 1'
#
loop_
_entity.id
_entity.type
_entity.pdbx_description
1 polymer ?
#
loop_
_entity_poly.entity_id
_entity_poly.type
_entity_poly.pdbx_seq_one_letter_code
_entity_poly.pdbx_strand_id
1 'polypeptide(L)'
;MIARMQEHMETPFQSDGPSMITPLMAQPVLEACLAIPSWKWISVGRNRAVIRDAFGERLPQKIIDRKGKPGPESFSFQLLKAREQELREILLDGLLASHGIIDWDKIEAAFHALATQDGMQGRRLLQLADAEAWCRHWSGRKMARHDV
;
A
#
# COMPACT_ATOMS: atom_id res chain seq x y z
N MET A 1 -16.34 -17.96 21.96
CA MET A 1 -15.64 -16.71 21.57
C MET A 1 -15.37 -16.67 20.06
N ILE A 2 -14.94 -17.76 19.42
CA ILE A 2 -14.66 -17.82 17.97
C ILE A 2 -15.92 -17.60 17.08
N ALA A 3 -17.08 -18.14 17.44
CA ALA A 3 -18.31 -18.02 16.64
C ALA A 3 -18.80 -16.55 16.45
N ARG A 4 -18.54 -15.65 17.41
CA ARG A 4 -18.95 -14.23 17.33
C ARG A 4 -18.12 -13.40 16.33
N MET A 5 -16.97 -13.91 15.91
CA MET A 5 -16.12 -13.21 14.93
C MET A 5 -16.73 -13.24 13.52
N GLN A 6 -17.55 -14.25 13.21
CA GLN A 6 -18.24 -14.35 11.92
C GLN A 6 -19.34 -13.29 11.76
N GLU A 7 -19.96 -12.85 12.86
CA GLU A 7 -21.03 -11.83 12.87
C GLU A 7 -20.53 -10.43 12.44
N HIS A 8 -19.23 -10.18 12.54
CA HIS A 8 -18.61 -8.88 12.22
C HIS A 8 -17.89 -8.88 10.86
N MET A 9 -18.04 -9.93 10.07
CA MET A 9 -17.48 -10.01 8.73
C MET A 9 -18.37 -9.20 7.77
N GLU A 10 -17.92 -8.01 7.37
CA GLU A 10 -18.59 -7.23 6.35
C GLU A 10 -18.57 -7.97 5.01
N THR A 11 -19.75 -8.20 4.44
CA THR A 11 -19.88 -8.75 3.09
C THR A 11 -19.71 -7.63 2.06
N PRO A 12 -18.85 -7.79 1.05
CA PRO A 12 -18.78 -6.85 -0.06
C PRO A 12 -19.95 -7.02 -1.04
N PHE A 13 -20.79 -8.04 -0.84
CA PHE A 13 -21.94 -8.35 -1.69
C PHE A 13 -23.20 -7.67 -1.17
N GLN A 14 -24.10 -7.34 -2.11
CA GLN A 14 -25.44 -6.86 -1.80
C GLN A 14 -26.26 -7.96 -1.08
N SER A 15 -27.39 -7.58 -0.48
CA SER A 15 -28.22 -8.46 0.35
C SER A 15 -28.80 -9.68 -0.38
N ASP A 16 -28.88 -9.63 -1.71
CA ASP A 16 -29.31 -10.72 -2.60
C ASP A 16 -28.13 -11.53 -3.19
N GLY A 17 -26.90 -11.19 -2.81
CA GLY A 17 -25.68 -11.86 -3.25
C GLY A 17 -25.47 -13.25 -2.61
N PRO A 18 -24.51 -14.02 -3.13
CA PRO A 18 -24.17 -15.32 -2.56
C PRO A 18 -23.70 -15.19 -1.11
N SER A 19 -23.97 -16.20 -0.29
CA SER A 19 -23.49 -16.24 1.09
C SER A 19 -21.97 -16.18 1.14
N MET A 20 -21.43 -15.22 1.89
CA MET A 20 -20.00 -15.13 2.12
C MET A 20 -19.57 -16.22 3.11
N ILE A 21 -18.68 -17.10 2.67
CA ILE A 21 -18.06 -18.13 3.52
C ILE A 21 -16.63 -17.72 3.81
N THR A 22 -16.17 -17.92 5.04
CA THR A 22 -14.81 -17.63 5.50
C THR A 22 -14.08 -18.90 5.94
N PRO A 23 -13.59 -19.75 5.02
CA PRO A 23 -13.02 -21.06 5.36
C PRO A 23 -11.87 -20.99 6.36
N LEU A 24 -11.06 -19.91 6.32
CA LEU A 24 -9.95 -19.71 7.25
C LEU A 24 -10.40 -19.42 8.69
N MET A 25 -11.66 -19.06 8.90
CA MET A 25 -12.25 -18.83 10.22
C MET A 25 -12.94 -20.09 10.77
N ALA A 26 -12.92 -21.20 10.03
CA ALA A 26 -13.44 -22.47 10.56
C ALA A 26 -12.66 -22.85 11.82
N GLN A 27 -13.38 -23.21 12.88
CA GLN A 27 -12.79 -23.60 14.18
C GLN A 27 -11.61 -24.58 14.05
N PRO A 28 -11.69 -25.71 13.31
CA PRO A 28 -10.54 -26.63 13.20
C PRO A 28 -9.31 -25.98 12.55
N VAL A 29 -9.51 -25.02 11.64
CA VAL A 29 -8.41 -24.28 11.00
C VAL A 29 -7.77 -23.33 12.00
N LEU A 30 -8.59 -22.58 12.74
CA LEU A 30 -8.11 -21.64 13.76
C LEU A 30 -7.38 -22.37 14.89
N GLU A 31 -7.96 -23.45 15.42
CA GLU A 31 -7.33 -24.27 16.48
C GLU A 31 -5.99 -24.84 16.01
N ALA A 32 -5.93 -25.38 14.79
CA ALA A 32 -4.67 -25.84 14.21
C ALA A 32 -3.63 -24.71 14.07
N CYS A 33 -4.05 -23.51 13.65
CA CYS A 33 -3.17 -22.36 13.54
C CYS A 33 -2.65 -21.88 14.90
N LEU A 34 -3.52 -21.84 15.91
CA LEU A 34 -3.18 -21.41 17.27
C LEU A 34 -2.31 -22.43 18.02
N ALA A 35 -2.44 -23.72 17.69
CA ALA A 35 -1.61 -24.78 18.26
C ALA A 35 -0.15 -24.75 17.73
N ILE A 36 0.12 -24.10 16.60
CA ILE A 36 1.46 -23.98 16.04
C ILE A 36 2.27 -22.97 16.86
N PRO A 37 3.45 -23.34 17.39
CA PRO A 37 4.31 -22.41 18.12
C PRO A 37 4.63 -21.15 17.31
N SER A 38 4.54 -19.99 17.95
CA SER A 38 4.67 -18.68 17.29
C SER A 38 5.97 -18.52 16.48
N TRP A 39 7.08 -19.06 16.97
CA TRP A 39 8.39 -19.00 16.29
C TRP A 39 8.49 -19.85 15.02
N LYS A 40 7.60 -20.84 14.81
CA LYS A 40 7.59 -21.62 13.56
C LYS A 40 6.99 -20.87 12.39
N TRP A 41 6.25 -19.79 12.64
CA TRP A 41 5.61 -18.99 11.58
C TRP A 41 6.60 -18.20 10.73
N ILE A 42 7.84 -18.06 11.20
CA ILE A 42 8.95 -17.41 10.49
C ILE A 42 10.11 -18.40 10.42
N SER A 43 10.60 -18.68 9.22
CA SER A 43 11.76 -19.54 9.00
C SER A 43 12.58 -19.01 7.84
N VAL A 44 13.91 -18.95 7.98
CA VAL A 44 14.85 -18.48 6.94
C VAL A 44 14.44 -17.12 6.33
N GLY A 45 14.00 -16.18 7.17
CA GLY A 45 13.55 -14.85 6.74
C GLY A 45 12.22 -14.83 5.96
N ARG A 46 11.45 -15.93 5.95
CA ARG A 46 10.16 -16.05 5.27
C ARG A 46 9.00 -16.10 6.25
N ASN A 47 8.06 -15.15 6.13
CA ASN A 47 6.80 -15.14 6.87
C ASN A 47 5.83 -16.22 6.37
N ARG A 48 4.96 -16.70 7.27
CA ARG A 48 3.97 -17.76 7.01
C ARG A 48 4.61 -19.08 6.58
N ALA A 49 5.80 -19.38 7.12
CA ALA A 49 6.63 -20.52 6.70
C ALA A 49 5.82 -21.83 6.70
N VAL A 50 5.17 -22.17 7.82
CA VAL A 50 4.40 -23.41 7.98
C VAL A 50 3.37 -23.63 6.87
N ILE A 51 2.62 -22.60 6.49
CA ILE A 51 1.60 -22.71 5.45
C ILE A 51 2.25 -22.85 4.08
N ARG A 52 3.30 -22.08 3.79
CA ARG A 52 3.96 -22.17 2.50
C ARG A 52 4.66 -23.51 2.31
N ASP A 53 5.14 -24.13 3.39
CA ASP A 53 5.75 -25.46 3.34
C ASP A 53 4.67 -26.54 3.15
N ALA A 54 3.56 -26.45 3.89
CA ALA A 54 2.42 -27.38 3.77
C ALA A 54 1.76 -27.39 2.38
N PHE A 55 1.82 -26.28 1.64
CA PHE A 55 1.24 -26.14 0.30
C PHE A 55 2.28 -26.09 -0.83
N GLY A 56 3.57 -26.26 -0.53
CA GLY A 56 4.68 -26.10 -1.48
C GLY A 56 4.53 -26.94 -2.75
N GLU A 57 4.07 -28.17 -2.61
CA GLU A 57 3.85 -29.11 -3.73
C GLU A 57 2.50 -28.93 -4.43
N ARG A 58 1.59 -28.15 -3.82
CA ARG A 58 0.19 -28.00 -4.28
C ARG A 58 -0.07 -26.69 -5.03
N LEU A 59 0.86 -25.74 -4.95
CA LEU A 59 0.73 -24.42 -5.57
C LEU A 59 1.95 -24.11 -6.45
N PRO A 60 1.79 -23.30 -7.50
CA PRO A 60 2.92 -22.86 -8.31
C PRO A 60 3.98 -22.13 -7.47
N GLN A 61 5.26 -22.37 -7.76
CA GLN A 61 6.38 -21.78 -7.03
C GLN A 61 6.30 -20.25 -6.95
N LYS A 62 5.81 -19.59 -8.02
CA LYS A 62 5.59 -18.13 -8.06
C LYS A 62 4.63 -17.61 -6.98
N ILE A 63 3.70 -18.44 -6.49
CA ILE A 63 2.77 -18.11 -5.40
C ILE A 63 3.44 -18.40 -4.06
N ILE A 64 4.10 -19.56 -3.95
CA ILE A 64 4.79 -20.02 -2.74
C ILE A 64 5.93 -19.08 -2.34
N ASP A 65 6.65 -18.50 -3.30
CA ASP A 65 7.79 -17.60 -3.03
C ASP A 65 7.44 -16.13 -3.03
N ARG A 66 6.17 -15.79 -3.28
CA ARG A 66 5.74 -14.38 -3.33
C ARG A 66 5.99 -13.72 -1.98
N LYS A 67 6.86 -12.71 -1.92
CA LYS A 67 7.20 -12.00 -0.68
C LYS A 67 6.28 -10.81 -0.37
N GLY A 68 5.62 -10.24 -1.39
CA GLY A 68 4.70 -9.12 -1.24
C GLY A 68 3.23 -9.54 -1.13
N LYS A 69 2.43 -8.73 -0.42
CA LYS A 69 0.98 -8.63 -0.64
C LYS A 69 0.80 -7.58 -1.76
N PRO A 70 -0.12 -7.74 -2.73
CA PRO A 70 -0.54 -6.62 -3.55
C PRO A 70 -1.23 -5.67 -2.57
N GLY A 71 -0.49 -4.66 -2.12
CA GLY A 71 -1.06 -3.55 -1.39
C GLY A 71 -1.71 -2.57 -2.37
N PRO A 72 -2.48 -1.59 -1.88
CA PRO A 72 -2.90 -0.44 -2.68
C PRO A 72 -1.73 0.18 -3.46
N GLU A 73 -0.51 0.05 -2.94
CA GLU A 73 0.76 0.42 -3.56
C GLU A 73 0.91 -0.05 -5.01
N SER A 74 0.47 -1.26 -5.38
CA SER A 74 0.57 -1.70 -6.78
C SER A 74 -0.34 -0.92 -7.71
N PHE A 75 -1.52 -0.51 -7.22
CA PHE A 75 -2.44 0.36 -7.95
C PHE A 75 -1.95 1.82 -7.95
N SER A 76 -1.52 2.34 -6.79
CA SER A 76 -0.93 3.67 -6.67
C SER A 76 0.28 3.84 -7.59
N PHE A 77 1.10 2.80 -7.73
CA PHE A 77 2.24 2.79 -8.64
C PHE A 77 1.81 2.81 -10.11
N GLN A 78 0.79 2.03 -10.48
CA GLN A 78 0.24 2.07 -11.85
C GLN A 78 -0.33 3.45 -12.17
N LEU A 79 -1.05 4.06 -11.22
CA LEU A 79 -1.61 5.40 -11.37
C LEU A 79 -0.52 6.47 -11.47
N LEU A 80 0.49 6.40 -10.60
CA LEU A 80 1.68 7.27 -10.64
C LEU A 80 2.36 7.21 -11.99
N LYS A 81 2.58 6.01 -12.52
CA LYS A 81 3.20 5.82 -13.83
C LYS A 81 2.33 6.37 -14.96
N ALA A 82 1.01 6.19 -14.87
CA ALA A 82 0.08 6.71 -15.87
C ALA A 82 0.01 8.25 -15.88
N ARG A 83 0.28 8.89 -14.74
CA ARG A 83 0.24 10.35 -14.55
C ARG A 83 1.59 10.96 -14.22
N GLU A 84 2.68 10.31 -14.64
CA GLU A 84 4.04 10.72 -14.27
C GLU A 84 4.32 12.16 -14.71
N GLN A 85 3.92 12.50 -15.93
CA GLN A 85 4.10 13.84 -16.50
C GLN A 85 3.37 14.92 -15.69
N GLU A 86 2.10 14.68 -15.32
CA GLU A 86 1.33 15.59 -14.47
C GLU A 86 2.01 15.79 -13.12
N LEU A 87 2.54 14.71 -12.53
CA LEU A 87 3.21 14.78 -11.23
C LEU A 87 4.54 15.54 -11.29
N ARG A 88 5.28 15.39 -12.40
CA ARG A 88 6.53 16.13 -12.68
C ARG A 88 6.25 17.64 -12.76
N GLU A 89 5.24 18.04 -13.53
CA GLU A 89 4.84 19.45 -13.65
C GLU A 89 4.41 20.03 -12.29
N ILE A 90 3.65 19.27 -11.51
CA ILE A 90 3.23 19.72 -10.17
C ILE A 90 4.44 19.95 -9.25
N LEU A 91 5.43 19.06 -9.25
CA LEU A 91 6.55 19.10 -8.31
C LEU A 91 7.69 20.01 -8.78
N LEU A 92 8.15 19.85 -10.02
CA LEU A 92 9.35 20.55 -10.53
C LEU A 92 9.08 22.03 -10.84
N ASP A 93 7.86 22.35 -11.28
CA ASP A 93 7.42 23.73 -11.53
C ASP A 93 6.57 24.29 -10.35
N GLY A 94 6.59 23.59 -9.22
CA GLY A 94 5.78 23.88 -8.04
C GLY A 94 6.35 24.93 -7.08
N LEU A 95 5.56 25.25 -6.06
CA LEU A 95 5.94 26.11 -4.94
C LEU A 95 7.10 25.51 -4.15
N LEU A 96 7.08 24.20 -3.91
CA LEU A 96 8.14 23.53 -3.15
C LEU A 96 9.50 23.65 -3.85
N ALA A 97 9.54 23.52 -5.18
CA ALA A 97 10.77 23.68 -5.97
C ALA A 97 11.21 25.16 -6.03
N SER A 98 10.29 26.08 -6.30
CA SER A 98 10.61 27.51 -6.39
C SER A 98 11.11 28.12 -5.07
N HIS A 99 10.70 27.55 -3.93
CA HIS A 99 11.22 27.93 -2.60
C HIS A 99 12.43 27.10 -2.15
N GLY A 100 12.95 26.19 -2.97
CA GLY A 100 14.14 25.37 -2.65
C GLY A 100 13.92 24.34 -1.54
N ILE A 101 12.68 23.95 -1.26
CA ILE A 101 12.34 22.95 -0.24
C ILE A 101 12.62 21.53 -0.75
N ILE A 102 12.47 21.32 -2.07
CA ILE A 102 12.81 20.08 -2.75
C ILE A 102 13.96 20.31 -3.74
N ASP A 103 14.74 19.25 -3.93
CA ASP A 103 15.90 19.23 -4.80
C ASP A 103 15.50 18.64 -6.15
N TRP A 104 15.58 19.45 -7.20
CA TRP A 104 15.16 19.11 -8.56
C TRP A 104 15.81 17.81 -9.05
N ASP A 105 17.12 17.67 -8.90
CA ASP A 105 17.89 16.51 -9.39
C ASP A 105 17.46 15.23 -8.66
N LYS A 106 17.17 15.34 -7.36
CA LYS A 106 16.70 14.18 -6.57
C LYS A 106 15.28 13.75 -6.94
N ILE A 107 14.41 14.69 -7.30
CA ILE A 107 13.05 14.37 -7.74
C ILE A 107 13.08 13.69 -9.11
N GLU A 108 13.87 14.21 -10.04
CA GLU A 108 14.06 13.62 -11.36
C GLU A 108 14.62 12.19 -11.26
N ALA A 109 15.63 11.99 -10.41
CA ALA A 109 16.18 10.67 -10.11
C ALA A 109 15.15 9.72 -9.48
N ALA A 110 14.26 10.22 -8.61
CA ALA A 110 13.19 9.43 -8.02
C ALA A 110 12.16 8.97 -9.06
N PHE A 111 11.83 9.81 -10.04
CA PHE A 111 10.97 9.42 -11.17
C PHE A 111 11.63 8.33 -12.03
N HIS A 112 12.93 8.44 -12.32
CA HIS A 112 13.65 7.36 -13.01
C HIS A 112 13.66 6.04 -12.21
N ALA A 113 13.76 6.11 -10.89
CA ALA A 113 13.74 4.94 -10.02
C ALA A 113 12.35 4.28 -9.93
N LEU A 114 11.25 4.98 -10.25
CA LEU A 114 9.91 4.37 -10.30
C LEU A 114 9.91 3.14 -11.22
N ALA A 115 10.61 3.18 -12.36
CA ALA A 115 10.68 2.07 -13.30
C ALA A 115 11.18 0.75 -12.68
N THR A 116 11.91 0.82 -11.56
CA THR A 116 12.50 -0.33 -10.86
C THR A 116 11.61 -0.92 -9.73
N GLN A 117 10.37 -0.44 -9.58
CA GLN A 117 9.39 -0.91 -8.59
C GLN A 117 9.80 -0.75 -7.12
N ASP A 118 10.59 0.26 -6.77
CA ASP A 118 10.71 0.65 -5.37
C ASP A 118 9.46 1.43 -4.93
N GLY A 119 8.51 0.72 -4.31
CA GLY A 119 7.26 1.29 -3.79
C GLY A 119 7.47 2.40 -2.76
N MET A 120 8.66 2.51 -2.14
CA MET A 120 8.97 3.57 -1.19
C MET A 120 9.06 4.94 -1.89
N GLN A 121 9.73 5.01 -3.05
CA GLN A 121 9.95 6.27 -3.76
C GLN A 121 8.66 6.84 -4.35
N GLY A 122 7.81 5.97 -4.91
CA GLY A 122 6.49 6.39 -5.38
C GLY A 122 5.62 6.96 -4.26
N ARG A 123 5.64 6.36 -3.07
CA ARG A 123 4.95 6.92 -1.91
C ARG A 123 5.49 8.30 -1.53
N ARG A 124 6.81 8.50 -1.60
CA ARG A 124 7.43 9.78 -1.25
C ARG A 124 7.06 10.89 -2.24
N LEU A 125 7.03 10.59 -3.53
CA LEU A 125 6.58 11.52 -4.57
C LEU A 125 5.13 11.95 -4.36
N LEU A 126 4.23 11.01 -4.02
CA LEU A 126 2.84 11.34 -3.68
C LEU A 126 2.73 12.27 -2.46
N GLN A 127 3.49 12.00 -1.40
CA GLN A 127 3.50 12.87 -0.21
C GLN A 127 3.96 14.30 -0.52
N LEU A 128 4.92 14.46 -1.42
CA LEU A 128 5.36 15.79 -1.88
C LEU A 128 4.28 16.47 -2.72
N ALA A 129 3.59 15.71 -3.58
CA ALA A 129 2.49 16.24 -4.38
C ALA A 129 1.31 16.71 -3.50
N ASP A 130 1.01 15.97 -2.42
CA ASP A 130 0.02 16.37 -1.42
C ASP A 130 0.42 17.68 -0.72
N ALA A 131 1.69 17.79 -0.33
CA ALA A 131 2.23 19.01 0.29
C ALA A 131 2.19 20.21 -0.66
N GLU A 132 2.54 20.01 -1.94
CA GLU A 132 2.45 21.03 -2.98
C GLU A 132 1.01 21.49 -3.20
N ALA A 133 0.06 20.55 -3.30
CA ALA A 133 -1.36 20.87 -3.42
C ALA A 133 -1.87 21.69 -2.22
N TRP A 134 -1.44 21.34 -1.00
CA TRP A 134 -1.73 22.10 0.21
C TRP A 134 -1.14 23.52 0.16
N CYS A 135 0.14 23.66 -0.18
CA CYS A 135 0.81 24.95 -0.33
C CYS A 135 0.09 25.84 -1.36
N ARG A 136 -0.33 25.27 -2.50
CA ARG A 136 -1.03 25.98 -3.57
C ARG A 136 -2.39 26.49 -3.13
N HIS A 137 -3.15 25.65 -2.42
CA HIS A 137 -4.45 26.04 -1.85
C HIS A 137 -4.34 27.25 -0.92
N TRP A 138 -3.33 27.27 -0.04
CA TRP A 138 -3.13 28.37 0.90
C TRP A 138 -2.45 29.60 0.30
N SER A 139 -1.63 29.45 -0.73
CA SER A 139 -0.99 30.58 -1.42
C SER A 139 -1.96 31.33 -2.35
N GLY A 140 -2.91 30.60 -2.96
CA GLY A 140 -3.99 31.20 -3.75
C GLY A 140 -5.04 31.92 -2.90
N ARG A 141 -5.18 31.53 -1.62
CA ARG A 141 -5.89 32.30 -0.61
C ARG A 141 -4.99 33.44 -0.16
N LYS A 142 -5.16 34.66 -0.70
CA LYS A 142 -4.65 35.86 0.00
C LYS A 142 -5.13 35.77 1.45
N MET A 143 -4.23 35.54 2.40
CA MET A 143 -4.54 35.73 3.81
C MET A 143 -5.09 37.15 3.93
N ALA A 144 -6.35 37.27 4.30
CA ALA A 144 -6.91 38.56 4.69
C ALA A 144 -6.02 39.05 5.83
N ARG A 145 -5.15 40.03 5.54
CA ARG A 145 -4.38 40.73 6.55
C ARG A 145 -5.40 41.33 7.51
N HIS A 146 -5.48 40.81 8.72
CA HIS A 146 -5.99 41.57 9.84
C HIS A 146 -4.85 42.49 10.25
N ASP A 147 -4.90 43.71 9.72
CA ASP A 147 -4.15 44.82 10.28
C ASP A 147 -4.75 45.08 11.68
N VAL A 148 -3.93 44.94 12.72
CA VAL A 148 -4.18 45.44 14.08
C VAL A 148 -3.13 46.50 14.36
#